data_AF-A0A6P0CGS3-F1
#
_entry.id   AF-A0A6P0CGS3-F1
#
_cell.length_a   1.000
_cell.length_b   1.000
_cell.length_c   1.000
_cell.angle_alpha   90.00
_cell.angle_beta   90.00
_cell.angle_gamma   90.00
#
_symmetry.space_group_name_H-M   'P 1'
#
loop_
_entity.id
_entity.type
_entity.pdbx_description
1 polymer ?
#
loop_
_entity_poly.entity_id
_entity_poly.type
_entity_poly.pdbx_seq_one_letter_code
_entity_poly.pdbx_strand_id
1 'polypeptide(L)'
;MAPPSSSFALREFTLIIRQTEAPTNNGNDCRFVEVLTAQISGNTIGYRLGGSFAGTNALVAGEAALVDALFDRLHRLPTLPWMWGKLHIVVLDGVECLDLDSVRICVADVQLDELIMLPHTKGLPVWQHSVDRAYWTTLRLCRRLGMKEGRGIRMDAV
;
A
#
# COMPACT_ATOMS: atom_id res chain seq x y z
N MET A 1 -16.90 -21.29 42.78
CA MET A 1 -17.47 -20.43 41.71
C MET A 1 -16.28 -19.72 41.07
N ALA A 2 -15.71 -20.33 40.03
CA ALA A 2 -14.51 -19.84 39.34
C ALA A 2 -14.94 -19.12 38.06
N PRO A 3 -14.24 -18.05 37.65
CA PRO A 3 -14.57 -17.38 36.38
C PRO A 3 -14.14 -18.25 35.19
N PRO A 4 -14.87 -18.24 34.07
CA PRO A 4 -14.38 -18.85 32.84
C PRO A 4 -13.22 -18.01 32.29
N SER A 5 -12.05 -18.64 32.24
CA SER A 5 -10.89 -18.18 31.49
C SER A 5 -11.26 -18.05 30.01
N SER A 6 -11.69 -16.87 29.58
CA SER A 6 -11.78 -16.50 28.17
C SER A 6 -10.38 -16.28 27.64
N SER A 7 -9.71 -17.39 27.33
CA SER A 7 -8.55 -17.42 26.44
C SER A 7 -9.03 -16.97 25.06
N PHE A 8 -8.93 -15.67 24.79
CA PHE A 8 -8.97 -15.16 23.43
C PHE A 8 -7.73 -15.71 22.74
N ALA A 9 -7.91 -16.84 22.06
CA ALA A 9 -6.96 -17.34 21.09
C ALA A 9 -6.81 -16.25 20.03
N LEU A 10 -5.77 -15.43 20.15
CA LEU A 10 -5.18 -14.65 19.07
C LEU A 10 -4.87 -15.67 17.97
N ARG A 11 -5.82 -15.86 17.05
CA ARG A 11 -5.57 -16.52 15.79
C ARG A 11 -4.52 -15.66 15.11
N GLU A 12 -3.29 -16.17 15.07
CA GLU A 12 -2.25 -15.67 14.20
C GLU A 12 -2.76 -15.79 12.76
N PHE A 13 -3.46 -14.75 12.30
CA PHE A 13 -3.83 -14.59 10.91
C PHE A 13 -2.58 -14.12 10.17
N THR A 14 -1.68 -15.06 9.90
CA THR A 14 -0.57 -14.85 8.97
C THR A 14 -1.20 -14.65 7.58
N LEU A 15 -1.45 -13.40 7.23
CA LEU A 15 -2.03 -13.01 5.96
C LEU A 15 -0.90 -13.01 4.93
N ILE A 16 -0.61 -14.19 4.37
CA ILE A 16 0.38 -14.31 3.29
C ILE A 16 -0.24 -13.66 2.05
N ILE A 17 0.41 -12.64 1.51
CA ILE A 17 -0.08 -11.99 0.29
C ILE A 17 0.31 -12.85 -0.90
N ARG A 18 -0.69 -13.30 -1.66
CA ARG A 18 -0.43 -13.85 -3.00
C ARG A 18 -0.37 -12.71 -4.01
N GLN A 19 0.77 -12.63 -4.67
CA GLN A 19 0.98 -11.85 -5.87
C GLN A 19 0.14 -12.47 -6.99
N THR A 20 -0.97 -11.83 -7.35
CA THR A 20 -1.85 -12.31 -8.42
C THR A 20 -1.96 -11.21 -9.47
N GLU A 21 -1.47 -11.51 -10.67
CA GLU A 21 -1.63 -10.64 -11.83
C GLU A 21 -3.13 -10.49 -12.12
N ALA A 22 -3.63 -9.25 -12.18
CA ALA A 22 -5.04 -9.02 -12.46
C ALA A 22 -5.40 -9.57 -13.85
N PRO A 23 -6.54 -10.25 -14.03
CA PRO A 23 -6.98 -10.69 -15.35
C PRO A 23 -7.40 -9.47 -16.17
N THR A 24 -6.48 -8.92 -16.96
CA THR A 24 -6.77 -7.83 -17.89
C THR A 24 -6.95 -8.40 -19.29
N ASN A 25 -8.21 -8.63 -19.65
CA ASN A 25 -8.63 -8.84 -21.03
C ASN A 25 -8.49 -7.52 -21.78
N ASN A 26 -7.29 -7.22 -22.29
CA ASN A 26 -6.96 -6.34 -23.44
C ASN A 26 -5.49 -5.85 -23.37
N GLY A 27 -4.57 -6.61 -23.97
CA GLY A 27 -3.37 -6.16 -24.72
C GLY A 27 -2.41 -5.06 -24.22
N ASN A 28 -2.63 -4.44 -23.06
CA ASN A 28 -1.78 -3.42 -22.44
C ASN A 28 -1.59 -3.79 -20.97
N ASP A 29 -0.80 -4.84 -20.76
CA ASP A 29 -0.32 -5.27 -19.45
C ASP A 29 0.39 -4.08 -18.79
N CYS A 30 -0.29 -3.44 -17.84
CA CYS A 30 0.34 -2.48 -16.95
C CYS A 30 1.18 -3.26 -15.92
N ARG A 31 2.34 -3.79 -16.36
CA ARG A 31 3.32 -4.55 -15.56
C ARG A 31 3.77 -3.84 -14.26
N PHE A 32 3.46 -2.56 -14.15
CA PHE A 32 3.81 -1.68 -13.03
C PHE A 32 2.76 -1.66 -11.92
N VAL A 33 1.64 -2.36 -12.11
CA VAL A 33 0.52 -2.41 -11.18
C VAL A 33 0.15 -3.85 -10.88
N GLU A 34 -0.05 -4.15 -9.62
CA GLU A 34 -0.46 -5.46 -9.16
C GLU A 34 -1.50 -5.35 -8.05
N VAL A 35 -2.44 -6.29 -8.04
CA VAL A 35 -3.48 -6.39 -7.02
C VAL A 35 -2.99 -7.31 -5.91
N LEU A 36 -3.03 -6.82 -4.68
CA LEU A 36 -2.72 -7.60 -3.50
C LEU A 36 -4.01 -8.26 -3.02
N THR A 37 -4.00 -9.59 -2.94
CA THR A 37 -5.15 -10.37 -2.45
C THR A 37 -4.78 -11.12 -1.19
N ALA A 38 -5.70 -11.13 -0.21
CA ALA A 38 -5.58 -11.97 0.97
C ALA A 38 -5.65 -13.45 0.59
N GLN A 39 -4.67 -14.26 1.01
CA GLN A 39 -4.62 -15.68 0.64
C GLN A 39 -5.81 -16.50 1.15
N ILE A 40 -6.38 -16.13 2.31
CA ILE A 40 -7.45 -16.91 2.94
C ILE A 40 -8.82 -16.57 2.34
N SER A 41 -9.10 -15.28 2.14
CA SER A 41 -10.41 -14.82 1.64
C SER A 41 -10.45 -14.63 0.13
N GLY A 42 -9.30 -14.49 -0.54
CA GLY A 42 -9.23 -14.06 -1.93
C GLY A 42 -9.60 -12.60 -2.15
N ASN A 43 -9.95 -11.86 -1.08
CA ASN A 43 -10.37 -10.47 -1.19
C ASN A 43 -9.18 -9.58 -1.55
N THR A 44 -9.45 -8.55 -2.33
CA THR A 44 -8.46 -7.50 -2.60
C THR A 44 -8.22 -6.72 -1.32
N ILE A 45 -6.96 -6.69 -0.89
CA ILE A 45 -6.50 -5.96 0.30
C ILE A 45 -5.69 -4.72 -0.07
N GLY A 46 -5.43 -4.50 -1.37
CA GLY A 46 -4.62 -3.38 -1.80
C GLY A 46 -4.01 -3.54 -3.18
N TYR A 47 -3.05 -2.67 -3.46
CA TYR A 47 -2.37 -2.55 -4.75
C TYR A 47 -0.88 -2.32 -4.54
N ARG A 48 -0.06 -2.85 -5.44
CA ARG A 48 1.37 -2.55 -5.53
C ARG A 48 1.64 -1.81 -6.83
N LEU A 49 2.25 -0.65 -6.71
CA LEU A 49 2.67 0.22 -7.79
C LEU A 49 4.20 0.27 -7.79
N GLY A 50 4.87 -0.17 -8.85
CA GLY A 50 6.33 -0.18 -8.89
C GLY A 50 6.86 -0.02 -10.30
N GLY A 51 8.00 0.65 -10.44
CA GLY A 51 8.68 0.76 -11.73
C GLY A 51 9.65 -0.39 -11.97
N SER A 52 10.38 -0.31 -13.09
CA SER A 52 11.36 -1.34 -13.48
C SER A 52 12.64 -1.35 -12.65
N PHE A 53 12.86 -0.35 -11.79
CA PHE A 53 14.12 -0.15 -11.08
C PHE A 53 14.01 -0.58 -9.62
N ALA A 54 15.05 -1.29 -9.13
CA ALA A 54 15.19 -1.58 -7.72
C ALA A 54 15.34 -0.28 -6.92
N GLY A 55 14.74 -0.22 -5.73
CA GLY A 55 14.75 0.97 -4.90
C GLY A 55 13.97 0.76 -3.61
N THR A 56 13.69 1.87 -2.94
CA THR A 56 12.99 1.89 -1.65
C THR A 56 11.54 1.43 -1.77
N ASN A 57 11.05 0.71 -0.75
CA ASN A 57 9.66 0.29 -0.67
C ASN A 57 8.90 1.15 0.32
N ALA A 58 7.80 1.74 -0.15
CA ALA A 58 6.88 2.49 0.69
C ALA A 58 5.58 1.71 0.88
N LEU A 59 4.93 1.94 2.01
CA LEU A 59 3.57 1.47 2.29
C LEU A 59 2.66 2.65 2.64
N VAL A 60 1.48 2.68 2.04
CA VAL A 60 0.40 3.61 2.38
C VAL A 60 -0.81 2.80 2.77
N ALA A 61 -1.33 3.00 3.97
CA ALA A 61 -2.50 2.28 4.45
C ALA A 61 -3.69 3.22 4.64
N GLY A 62 -4.91 2.82 4.28
CA GLY A 62 -6.09 3.69 4.41
C GLY A 62 -7.42 2.96 4.27
N GLU A 63 -8.52 3.69 4.43
CA GLU A 63 -9.89 3.19 4.22
C GLU A 63 -10.09 2.77 2.75
N ALA A 64 -10.93 1.76 2.50
CA ALA A 64 -11.07 1.13 1.18
C ALA A 64 -11.39 2.14 0.08
N ALA A 65 -12.43 2.94 0.31
CA ALA A 65 -12.85 3.96 -0.66
C ALA A 65 -11.73 4.97 -0.96
N LEU A 66 -10.90 5.30 0.03
CA LEU A 66 -9.83 6.30 -0.12
C LEU A 66 -8.64 5.70 -0.85
N VAL A 67 -8.33 4.44 -0.57
CA VAL A 67 -7.30 3.66 -1.25
C VAL A 67 -7.65 3.49 -2.73
N ASP A 68 -8.89 3.14 -3.06
CA ASP A 68 -9.33 2.99 -4.45
C ASP A 68 -9.25 4.32 -5.20
N ALA A 69 -9.74 5.41 -4.61
CA ALA A 69 -9.66 6.74 -5.21
C ALA A 69 -8.22 7.25 -5.36
N LEU A 70 -7.34 6.92 -4.40
CA LEU A 70 -5.92 7.22 -4.46
C LEU A 70 -5.24 6.41 -5.57
N PHE A 71 -5.52 5.12 -5.65
CA PHE A 71 -5.02 4.21 -6.66
C PHE A 71 -5.39 4.69 -8.07
N ASP A 72 -6.66 5.03 -8.30
CA ASP A 72 -7.13 5.55 -9.60
C ASP A 72 -6.36 6.78 -10.06
N ARG A 73 -5.97 7.67 -9.13
CA ARG A 73 -5.15 8.84 -9.44
C ARG A 73 -3.71 8.49 -9.70
N LEU A 74 -3.12 7.64 -8.87
CA LEU A 74 -1.72 7.25 -9.01
C LEU A 74 -1.49 6.42 -10.28
N HIS A 75 -2.41 5.53 -10.62
CA HIS A 75 -2.36 4.70 -11.83
C HIS A 75 -2.33 5.54 -13.11
N ARG A 76 -2.96 6.71 -13.11
CA ARG A 76 -2.94 7.65 -14.24
C ARG A 76 -1.62 8.41 -14.39
N LEU A 77 -0.66 8.24 -13.49
CA LEU A 77 0.63 8.92 -13.59
C LEU A 77 1.46 8.29 -14.70
N PRO A 78 1.84 9.05 -15.75
CA PRO A 78 2.70 8.54 -16.82
C PRO A 78 4.11 8.21 -16.34
N THR A 79 4.48 8.67 -15.13
CA THR A 79 5.81 8.46 -14.53
C THR A 79 5.93 7.16 -13.73
N LEU A 80 4.87 6.35 -13.60
CA LEU A 80 4.94 5.08 -12.86
C LEU A 80 6.04 4.13 -13.35
N PRO A 81 6.26 3.94 -14.67
CA PRO A 81 7.34 3.07 -15.15
C PRO A 81 8.74 3.52 -14.71
N TRP A 82 8.89 4.82 -14.43
CA TRP A 82 10.17 5.44 -14.07
C TRP A 82 10.36 5.55 -12.55
N MET A 83 9.42 5.03 -11.76
CA MET A 83 9.59 4.97 -10.33
C MET A 83 10.68 3.95 -9.95
N TRP A 84 11.48 4.34 -8.98
CA TRP A 84 12.44 3.46 -8.32
C TRP A 84 11.78 2.86 -7.10
N GLY A 85 11.90 1.54 -6.94
CA GLY A 85 11.28 0.82 -5.85
C GLY A 85 9.78 0.59 -6.04
N LYS A 86 9.10 0.28 -4.94
CA LYS A 86 7.69 -0.17 -4.95
C LYS A 86 6.86 0.53 -3.88
N LEU A 87 5.74 1.10 -4.30
CA LEU A 87 4.73 1.68 -3.44
C LEU A 87 3.60 0.66 -3.25
N HIS A 88 3.39 0.24 -2.01
CA HIS A 88 2.28 -0.61 -1.61
C HIS A 88 1.17 0.28 -1.06
N ILE A 89 -0.06 0.03 -1.47
CA ILE A 89 -1.25 0.74 -0.97
C ILE A 89 -2.19 -0.33 -0.42
N VAL A 90 -2.51 -0.29 0.86
CA VAL A 90 -3.26 -1.35 1.54
C VAL A 90 -4.53 -0.78 2.19
N VAL A 91 -5.62 -1.53 2.06
CA VAL A 91 -6.91 -1.26 2.66
C VAL A 91 -6.91 -1.72 4.11
N LEU A 92 -7.36 -0.85 5.01
CA LEU A 92 -7.49 -1.12 6.45
C LEU A 92 -8.90 -1.59 6.83
N ASP A 93 -9.90 -1.45 5.95
CA ASP A 93 -11.27 -1.87 6.25
C ASP A 93 -11.37 -3.39 6.42
N GLY A 94 -11.93 -3.81 7.55
CA GLY A 94 -12.13 -5.22 7.88
C GLY A 94 -10.88 -5.95 8.38
N VAL A 95 -9.72 -5.28 8.40
CA VAL A 95 -8.56 -5.78 9.11
C VAL A 95 -8.64 -5.20 10.51
N GLU A 96 -8.72 -6.05 11.55
CA GLU A 96 -8.49 -5.64 12.94
C GLU A 96 -7.02 -5.21 13.18
N CYS A 97 -6.31 -4.79 12.13
CA CYS A 97 -5.03 -4.09 12.17
C CYS A 97 -5.28 -2.65 12.61
N LEU A 98 -5.62 -2.49 13.88
CA LEU A 98 -5.61 -1.19 14.53
C LEU A 98 -4.17 -0.66 14.66
N ASP A 99 -3.17 -1.55 14.54
CA ASP A 99 -1.77 -1.24 14.78
C ASP A 99 -0.87 -1.42 13.56
N LEU A 100 0.14 -0.54 13.49
CA LEU A 100 1.15 -0.43 12.44
C LEU A 100 1.92 -1.74 12.20
N ASP A 101 2.15 -2.49 13.27
CA ASP A 101 2.87 -3.76 13.25
C ASP A 101 2.08 -4.86 12.54
N SER A 102 0.76 -4.87 12.70
CA SER A 102 -0.12 -5.82 12.04
C SER A 102 -0.14 -5.60 10.52
N VAL A 103 -0.12 -4.33 10.08
CA VAL A 103 -0.01 -4.01 8.65
C VAL A 103 1.35 -4.42 8.08
N ARG A 104 2.44 -4.27 8.84
CA ARG A 104 3.77 -4.75 8.44
C ARG A 104 3.82 -6.27 8.31
N ILE A 105 3.16 -7.00 9.22
CA ILE A 105 3.04 -8.46 9.15
C ILE A 105 2.30 -8.89 7.89
N CYS A 106 1.29 -8.14 7.43
CA CYS A 106 0.63 -8.43 6.16
C CYS A 106 1.61 -8.36 4.98
N VAL A 107 2.62 -7.49 5.03
CA VAL A 107 3.62 -7.34 3.96
C VAL A 107 4.98 -7.91 4.36
N ALA A 108 5.01 -8.94 5.23
CA ALA A 108 6.23 -9.45 5.88
C ALA A 108 7.36 -9.85 4.92
N ASP A 109 7.03 -10.21 3.68
CA ASP A 109 8.01 -10.57 2.65
C ASP A 109 8.70 -9.35 1.99
N VAL A 110 8.30 -8.12 2.34
CA VAL A 110 8.84 -6.88 1.77
C VAL A 110 9.44 -6.01 2.88
N GLN A 111 10.73 -5.70 2.74
CA GLN A 111 11.38 -4.69 3.57
C GLN A 111 10.81 -3.31 3.21
N LEU A 112 10.02 -2.75 4.12
CA LEU A 112 9.42 -1.42 3.99
C LEU A 112 10.34 -0.37 4.63
N ASP A 113 10.78 0.60 3.84
CA ASP A 113 11.57 1.73 4.33
C ASP A 113 10.71 2.70 5.12
N GLU A 114 9.48 2.92 4.65
CA GLU A 114 8.58 3.88 5.28
C GLU A 114 7.09 3.51 5.10
N LEU A 115 6.29 3.83 6.13
CA LEU A 115 4.86 3.56 6.19
C LEU A 115 4.11 4.84 6.57
N ILE A 116 3.06 5.17 5.82
CA ILE A 116 2.12 6.25 6.16
C ILE A 116 0.70 5.71 6.26
N MET A 117 -0.01 6.07 7.32
CA MET A 117 -1.44 5.83 7.45
C MET A 117 -2.21 7.08 7.00
N LEU A 118 -3.18 6.89 6.11
CA LEU A 118 -4.04 7.94 5.62
C LEU A 118 -5.09 8.30 6.69
N PRO A 119 -5.49 9.58 6.76
CA PRO A 119 -6.51 10.01 7.71
C PRO A 119 -7.84 9.30 7.43
N HIS A 120 -8.51 8.84 8.49
CA HIS A 120 -9.83 8.25 8.40
C HIS A 120 -10.88 9.31 8.10
N THR A 121 -11.80 9.04 7.16
CA THR A 121 -12.67 10.09 6.59
C THR A 121 -14.15 9.97 6.92
N LYS A 122 -14.54 9.05 7.82
CA LYS A 122 -15.95 8.80 8.18
C LYS A 122 -16.75 10.10 8.36
N GLY A 123 -17.70 10.31 7.44
CA GLY A 123 -18.71 11.36 7.55
C GLY A 123 -18.28 12.78 7.18
N LEU A 124 -17.08 13.00 6.63
CA LEU A 124 -16.68 14.35 6.21
C LEU A 124 -17.26 14.71 4.84
N PRO A 125 -17.92 15.88 4.68
CA PRO A 125 -18.50 16.33 3.41
C PRO A 125 -17.44 16.71 2.34
N VAL A 126 -16.16 16.42 2.61
CA VAL A 126 -15.01 16.94 1.85
C VAL A 126 -14.13 15.79 1.33
N TRP A 127 -14.78 14.76 0.80
CA TRP A 127 -14.13 13.58 0.22
C TRP A 127 -12.95 13.93 -0.71
N GLN A 128 -13.16 14.92 -1.58
CA GLN A 128 -12.19 15.31 -2.59
C GLN A 128 -10.89 15.88 -1.98
N HIS A 129 -10.98 16.68 -0.91
CA HIS A 129 -9.78 17.17 -0.21
C HIS A 129 -9.04 16.05 0.52
N SER A 130 -9.73 15.02 1.01
CA SER A 130 -9.09 13.86 1.60
C SER A 130 -8.31 13.07 0.56
N VAL A 131 -8.87 12.85 -0.63
CA VAL A 131 -8.18 12.22 -1.77
C VAL A 131 -6.98 13.06 -2.22
N ASP A 132 -7.15 14.39 -2.36
CA ASP A 132 -6.05 15.31 -2.70
C ASP A 132 -4.92 15.24 -1.68
N ARG A 133 -5.27 15.28 -0.39
CA ARG A 133 -4.30 15.23 0.71
C ARG A 133 -3.57 13.88 0.71
N ALA A 134 -4.29 12.78 0.57
CA ALA A 134 -3.71 11.44 0.48
C ALA A 134 -2.73 11.37 -0.70
N TYR A 135 -3.18 11.77 -1.88
CA TYR A 135 -2.36 11.80 -3.10
C TYR A 135 -1.07 12.61 -2.93
N TRP A 136 -1.16 13.85 -2.47
CA TRP A 136 0.03 14.69 -2.27
C TRP A 136 0.94 14.15 -1.17
N THR A 137 0.39 13.54 -0.13
CA THR A 137 1.17 12.93 0.95
C THR A 137 1.96 11.75 0.42
N THR A 138 1.32 10.86 -0.35
CA THR A 138 1.98 9.74 -1.03
C THR A 138 3.05 10.22 -2.00
N LEU A 139 2.80 11.27 -2.79
CA LEU A 139 3.81 11.79 -3.70
C LEU A 139 5.02 12.40 -2.98
N ARG A 140 4.81 13.09 -1.85
CA ARG A 140 5.89 13.63 -1.03
C ARG A 140 6.70 12.50 -0.40
N LEU A 141 6.05 11.44 0.06
CA LEU A 141 6.70 10.22 0.54
C LEU A 141 7.62 9.64 -0.55
N CYS A 142 7.07 9.38 -1.73
CA CYS A 142 7.84 8.87 -2.86
C CYS A 142 9.03 9.77 -3.21
N ARG A 143 8.85 11.10 -3.15
CA ARG A 143 9.95 12.04 -3.39
C ARG A 143 11.02 11.96 -2.29
N ARG A 144 10.63 11.93 -1.01
CA ARG A 144 11.56 11.86 0.13
C ARG A 144 12.41 10.59 0.10
N LEU A 145 11.82 9.48 -0.37
CA LEU A 145 12.51 8.20 -0.51
C LEU A 145 13.32 8.08 -1.82
N GLY A 146 13.39 9.14 -2.63
CA GLY A 146 14.13 9.11 -3.91
C GLY A 146 13.46 8.27 -5.01
N MET A 147 12.21 7.82 -4.82
CA MET A 147 11.51 6.96 -5.79
C MET A 147 11.25 7.62 -7.15
N LYS A 148 11.37 8.94 -7.24
CA LYS A 148 11.22 9.71 -8.50
C LYS A 148 12.55 10.24 -9.03
N GLU A 149 13.66 10.00 -8.31
CA GLU A 149 14.91 10.73 -8.48
C GLU A 149 16.04 9.85 -9.03
N GLY A 150 15.69 8.90 -9.91
CA GLY A 150 16.63 8.13 -10.74
C GLY A 150 17.50 8.95 -11.71
N ARG A 151 17.62 10.27 -11.52
CA ARG A 151 18.66 11.08 -12.14
C ARG A 151 19.86 11.05 -11.21
N GLY A 152 20.71 10.05 -11.37
CA GLY A 152 21.89 9.79 -10.55
C GLY A 152 22.55 11.02 -9.93
N ILE A 153 22.13 11.37 -8.72
CA ILE A 153 23.00 12.06 -7.79
C ILE A 153 23.79 10.92 -7.16
N ARG A 154 24.98 10.68 -7.71
CA ARG A 154 26.07 10.11 -6.93
C ARG A 154 26.18 10.96 -5.68
N MET A 155 25.70 10.47 -4.55
CA MET A 155 26.29 10.90 -3.30
C MET A 155 27.64 10.19 -3.25
N ASP A 156 28.63 10.83 -3.87
CA ASP A 156 30.02 10.54 -3.53
C ASP A 156 30.12 10.78 -2.02
N ALA A 157 30.24 9.68 -1.28
CA ALA A 157 30.54 9.73 0.14
C ALA A 157 31.95 10.35 0.27
N VAL A 158 32.00 11.56 0.83
CA VAL A 158 33.22 12.19 1.34
C VAL A 158 33.35 11.87 2.82
#